data_AF-A0A0W8FAN8-F1
#
_entry.id   AF-A0A0W8FAN8-F1
#
_cell.length_a   1.000
_cell.length_b   1.000
_cell.length_c   1.000
_cell.angle_alpha   90.00
_cell.angle_beta   90.00
_cell.angle_gamma   90.00
#
_symmetry.space_group_name_H-M   'P 1'
#
loop_
_entity.id
_entity.type
_entity.pdbx_description
1 polymer ?
#
loop_
_entity_poly.entity_id
_entity_poly.type
_entity_poly.pdbx_seq_one_letter_code
_entity_poly.pdbx_strand_id
1 'polypeptide(L)'
;MPKEFRSLISLQEAKSIISDHLPPAREKAVALGSSLGCILAEKVISSQDVPGFGRASMDGYAVISQDTIVAREDRPASLRLAGSVPMGRRPEIEISRGEAAEVSTGSMMPKGADAVVMIEYSLAQKGIVYIRRPAFGGENVQAAGSDISFGEAVLFPGTPIAAREIGVLAALGRESVRVRSLDVGLASTGAELIPPGRELLLGQIYDINSYTIAAGVEDCGARPRSYGILPDDKEQMARTLLRMAEECDMILVSGSTSAGAGDMIYQVIEEVGELIFHGVNFKPGKPTIFGIIRGKPCIGLPGYPTSALTVFAELAAPAIRSVLGRGHSENKTAGRLAGPLRTEGRQQMLAVGVSGDLVYPVDKGSGSITTLALADGVIEIPAGVEFLEGGSPVQVRLFSPAQGPCLVVAGENSLFLERLAEDLPWRLMLLNTGSYRGRIYLEDGIADLAAVSSPLEEAPKGEAKVVWSGKRELGLIYRDPSAPVDPASQRIVGWPRDSAMKEAFEQALTEMGIGAPVYVRLAKTHTAMAAIVASGRADLGFGEKEAASQAGLGFKPVVEDELYLLAGPKGLGNPRIKSLMSALPLQTI
;
A
#
# COMPACT_ATOMS: atom_id res chain seq x y z
N MET A 1 -23.10 17.81 27.16
CA MET A 1 -22.23 16.70 26.70
C MET A 1 -22.54 15.48 27.54
N PRO A 2 -22.54 14.27 26.96
CA PRO A 2 -22.53 13.02 27.71
C PRO A 2 -21.42 13.06 28.78
N LYS A 3 -21.60 12.35 29.90
CA LYS A 3 -20.70 12.35 31.07
C LYS A 3 -19.27 11.90 30.70
N GLU A 4 -19.15 11.20 29.57
CA GLU A 4 -18.01 10.42 29.07
C GLU A 4 -16.98 11.26 28.30
N PHE A 5 -17.30 12.49 27.86
CA PHE A 5 -16.37 13.37 27.12
C PHE A 5 -15.94 14.63 27.90
N ARG A 6 -15.97 14.59 29.23
CA ARG A 6 -15.70 15.78 30.07
C ARG A 6 -14.22 16.20 30.12
N SER A 7 -13.29 15.31 29.77
CA SER A 7 -11.86 15.62 29.58
C SER A 7 -11.29 14.81 28.42
N LEU A 8 -11.11 15.46 27.26
CA LEU A 8 -10.40 14.84 26.14
C LEU A 8 -8.89 15.01 26.34
N ILE A 9 -8.14 13.91 26.27
CA ILE A 9 -6.67 13.96 26.33
C ILE A 9 -6.09 14.36 24.98
N SER A 10 -4.86 14.85 24.96
CA SER A 10 -4.17 15.17 23.70
C SER A 10 -3.75 13.88 22.96
N LEU A 11 -3.49 13.97 21.64
CA LEU A 11 -2.98 12.82 20.89
C LEU A 11 -1.62 12.35 21.42
N GLN A 12 -0.76 13.27 21.85
CA GLN A 12 0.56 12.94 22.40
C GLN A 12 0.47 12.23 23.75
N GLU A 13 -0.44 12.68 24.61
CA GLU A 13 -0.73 12.02 25.88
C GLU A 13 -1.28 10.60 25.66
N ALA A 14 -2.19 10.42 24.70
CA ALA A 14 -2.68 9.10 24.31
C ALA A 14 -1.55 8.17 23.83
N LYS A 15 -0.63 8.68 23.00
CA LYS A 15 0.56 7.93 22.54
C LYS A 15 1.46 7.51 23.71
N SER A 16 1.72 8.43 24.65
CA SER A 16 2.53 8.14 25.84
C SER A 16 1.90 7.05 26.69
N ILE A 17 0.62 7.20 27.04
CA ILE A 17 -0.11 6.24 27.87
C ILE A 17 -0.11 4.85 27.23
N ILE A 18 -0.38 4.76 25.93
CA ILE A 18 -0.36 3.48 25.22
C ILE A 18 1.03 2.86 25.27
N SER A 19 2.08 3.65 25.02
CA SER A 19 3.48 3.20 25.05
C SER A 19 3.89 2.61 26.41
N ASP A 20 3.39 3.18 27.51
CA ASP A 20 3.71 2.75 28.87
C ASP A 20 3.08 1.39 29.23
N HIS A 21 2.07 0.94 28.47
CA HIS A 21 1.33 -0.31 28.72
C HIS A 21 1.59 -1.40 27.67
N LEU A 22 2.62 -1.24 26.84
CA LEU A 22 2.92 -2.23 25.80
C LEU A 22 3.56 -3.49 26.38
N PRO A 23 3.13 -4.69 25.93
CA PRO A 23 3.77 -5.93 26.32
C PRO A 23 5.15 -6.07 25.65
N PRO A 24 6.08 -6.84 26.24
CA PRO A 24 7.28 -7.26 25.51
C PRO A 24 6.88 -8.13 24.31
N ALA A 25 7.66 -8.07 23.23
CA ALA A 25 7.46 -8.96 22.09
C ALA A 25 7.66 -10.42 22.51
N ARG A 26 6.80 -11.31 22.01
CA ARG A 26 7.04 -12.76 22.12
C ARG A 26 8.15 -13.15 21.16
N GLU A 27 8.80 -14.28 21.45
CA GLU A 27 9.73 -14.92 20.52
C GLU A 27 9.11 -16.19 19.95
N LYS A 28 9.29 -16.42 18.65
CA LYS A 28 8.88 -17.67 18.00
C LYS A 28 9.90 -18.10 16.96
N ALA A 29 10.04 -19.41 16.75
CA ALA A 29 10.80 -19.93 15.63
C ALA A 29 9.96 -19.85 14.34
N VAL A 30 10.56 -19.37 13.26
CA VAL A 30 9.97 -19.40 11.91
C VAL A 30 10.93 -20.07 10.95
N ALA A 31 10.39 -20.74 9.93
CA ALA A 31 11.20 -21.28 8.84
C ALA A 31 11.96 -20.14 8.13
N LEU A 32 13.17 -20.40 7.68
CA LEU A 32 14.03 -19.39 7.05
C LEU A 32 13.33 -18.71 5.86
N GLY A 33 12.63 -19.49 5.03
CA GLY A 33 11.87 -18.96 3.88
C GLY A 33 10.70 -18.05 4.25
N SER A 34 10.23 -18.09 5.50
CA SER A 34 9.15 -17.23 6.02
C SER A 34 9.68 -16.14 6.97
N SER A 35 11.00 -15.97 7.07
CA SER A 35 11.63 -15.01 7.98
C SER A 35 11.78 -13.60 7.40
N LEU A 36 11.55 -13.42 6.09
CA LEU A 36 11.66 -12.12 5.43
C LEU A 36 10.78 -11.06 6.11
N GLY A 37 11.37 -9.92 6.43
CA GLY A 37 10.73 -8.82 7.13
C GLY A 37 10.66 -9.00 8.66
N CYS A 38 10.82 -10.21 9.20
CA CYS A 38 10.80 -10.43 10.64
C CYS A 38 11.98 -9.72 11.35
N ILE A 39 11.85 -9.49 12.65
CA ILE A 39 12.93 -8.97 13.47
C ILE A 39 13.58 -10.11 14.25
N LEU A 40 14.89 -10.29 14.09
CA LEU A 40 15.65 -11.32 14.76
C LEU A 40 15.54 -11.17 16.29
N ALA A 41 15.21 -12.25 17.00
CA ALA A 41 15.10 -12.24 18.46
C ALA A 41 16.37 -12.68 19.18
N GLU A 42 17.27 -13.39 18.49
CA GLU A 42 18.43 -14.02 19.10
C GLU A 42 19.76 -13.55 18.47
N LYS A 43 20.85 -13.67 19.24
CA LYS A 43 22.19 -13.50 18.68
C LYS A 43 22.53 -14.75 17.87
N VAL A 44 22.94 -14.56 16.62
CA VAL A 44 23.36 -15.66 15.76
C VAL A 44 24.87 -15.77 15.83
N ILE A 45 25.32 -16.90 16.36
CA ILE A 45 26.73 -17.29 16.41
C ILE A 45 26.94 -18.40 15.37
N SER A 46 28.01 -18.27 14.60
CA SER A 46 28.38 -19.27 13.60
C SER A 46 28.77 -20.59 14.26
N SER A 47 28.16 -21.68 13.80
CA SER A 47 28.49 -23.05 14.22
C SER A 47 29.50 -23.73 13.29
N GLN A 48 29.99 -23.04 12.27
CA GLN A 48 30.90 -23.58 11.26
C GLN A 48 31.74 -22.47 10.62
N ASP A 49 32.83 -22.85 9.98
CA ASP A 49 33.53 -21.94 9.08
C ASP A 49 32.77 -21.77 7.76
N VAL A 50 32.79 -20.56 7.21
CA VAL A 50 32.31 -20.25 5.86
C VAL A 50 33.46 -19.57 5.09
N PRO A 51 33.99 -20.18 4.02
CA PRO A 51 33.75 -21.58 3.62
C PRO A 51 34.26 -22.57 4.68
N GLY A 52 33.70 -23.78 4.74
CA GLY A 52 34.04 -24.79 5.75
C GLY A 52 35.38 -25.52 5.54
N PHE A 53 36.09 -25.19 4.46
CA PHE A 53 37.39 -25.76 4.09
C PHE A 53 38.12 -24.78 3.17
N GLY A 54 39.45 -24.93 3.06
CA GLY A 54 40.23 -24.21 2.07
C GLY A 54 39.82 -24.60 0.66
N ARG A 55 39.45 -23.63 -0.18
CA ARG A 55 38.95 -23.87 -1.54
C ARG A 55 39.70 -23.05 -2.57
N ALA A 56 39.77 -23.56 -3.79
CA ALA A 56 40.33 -22.85 -4.94
C ALA A 56 39.45 -21.63 -5.29
N SER A 57 40.07 -20.47 -5.51
CA SER A 57 39.37 -19.24 -5.92
C SER A 57 39.31 -19.07 -7.44
N MET A 58 40.05 -19.89 -8.19
CA MET A 58 40.16 -19.86 -9.65
C MET A 58 40.21 -21.29 -10.21
N ASP A 59 39.85 -21.46 -11.48
CA ASP A 59 40.06 -22.69 -12.21
C ASP A 59 41.54 -22.86 -12.57
N GLY A 60 42.10 -24.06 -12.35
CA GLY A 60 43.51 -24.30 -12.63
C GLY A 60 44.08 -25.54 -11.94
N TYR A 61 45.31 -25.41 -11.44
CA TYR A 61 46.05 -26.53 -10.87
C TYR A 61 46.53 -26.22 -9.46
N ALA A 62 46.08 -27.03 -8.49
CA ALA A 62 46.56 -27.01 -7.12
C ALA A 62 47.99 -27.59 -7.07
N VAL A 63 48.90 -26.84 -6.48
CA VAL A 63 50.35 -27.12 -6.47
C VAL A 63 50.95 -26.86 -5.08
N ILE A 64 52.15 -27.37 -4.87
CA ILE A 64 53.07 -26.84 -3.86
C ILE A 64 53.78 -25.65 -4.51
N SER A 65 53.54 -24.45 -3.99
CA SER A 65 54.03 -23.17 -4.51
C SER A 65 55.55 -23.17 -4.74
N GLN A 66 56.32 -23.86 -3.87
CA GLN A 66 57.77 -24.02 -4.00
C GLN A 66 58.22 -24.71 -5.30
N ASP A 67 57.41 -25.62 -5.85
CA ASP A 67 57.75 -26.33 -7.09
C ASP A 67 57.57 -25.45 -8.34
N THR A 68 56.93 -24.29 -8.18
CA THR A 68 56.69 -23.34 -9.26
C THR A 68 57.71 -22.19 -9.31
N ILE A 69 58.61 -22.05 -8.32
CA ILE A 69 59.53 -20.90 -8.19
C ILE A 69 60.35 -20.63 -9.46
N VAL A 70 60.74 -21.68 -10.18
CA VAL A 70 61.56 -21.59 -11.39
C VAL A 70 60.76 -21.38 -12.67
N ALA A 71 59.42 -21.40 -12.60
CA ALA A 71 58.54 -21.28 -13.74
C ALA A 71 58.68 -19.91 -14.43
N ARG A 72 58.77 -19.93 -15.75
CA ARG A 72 58.69 -18.76 -16.64
C ARG A 72 57.93 -19.12 -17.90
N GLU A 73 57.49 -18.12 -18.65
CA GLU A 73 56.73 -18.35 -19.88
C GLU A 73 57.54 -19.11 -20.94
N ASP A 74 58.82 -18.77 -21.08
CA ASP A 74 59.79 -19.41 -21.97
C ASP A 74 60.43 -20.68 -21.36
N ARG A 75 60.25 -20.89 -20.05
CA ARG A 75 60.79 -22.04 -19.30
C ARG A 75 59.81 -22.52 -18.22
N PRO A 76 58.74 -23.24 -18.60
CA PRO A 76 57.74 -23.69 -17.64
C PRO A 76 58.27 -24.75 -16.67
N ALA A 77 57.80 -24.73 -15.43
CA ALA A 77 57.99 -25.82 -14.49
C ALA A 77 57.08 -27.00 -14.90
N SER A 78 57.59 -28.23 -14.86
CA SER A 78 56.85 -29.43 -15.26
C SER A 78 56.45 -30.22 -14.02
N LEU A 79 55.15 -30.38 -13.79
CA LEU A 79 54.59 -31.12 -12.65
C LEU A 79 53.77 -32.31 -13.16
N ARG A 80 53.84 -33.45 -12.48
CA ARG A 80 53.03 -34.64 -12.80
C ARG A 80 51.57 -34.38 -12.41
N LEU A 81 50.64 -34.59 -13.34
CA LEU A 81 49.21 -34.50 -13.04
C LEU A 81 48.80 -35.74 -12.23
N ALA A 82 48.55 -35.55 -10.93
CA ALA A 82 48.17 -36.62 -10.01
C ALA A 82 46.69 -37.01 -10.14
N GLY A 83 45.84 -36.11 -10.64
CA GLY A 83 44.41 -36.30 -10.84
C GLY A 83 43.65 -34.98 -10.87
N SER A 84 42.35 -35.03 -10.64
CA SER A 84 41.48 -33.86 -10.50
C SER A 84 40.64 -33.94 -9.22
N VAL A 85 40.28 -32.79 -8.66
CA VAL A 85 39.40 -32.68 -7.50
C VAL A 85 38.01 -32.21 -7.94
N PRO A 86 37.00 -33.10 -8.00
CA PRO A 86 35.65 -32.71 -8.38
C PRO A 86 34.98 -31.85 -7.29
N MET A 87 34.13 -30.91 -7.71
CA MET A 87 33.34 -30.09 -6.80
C MET A 87 32.40 -30.94 -5.92
N GLY A 88 32.23 -30.52 -4.67
CA GLY A 88 31.33 -31.18 -3.72
C GLY A 88 31.82 -32.52 -3.18
N ARG A 89 33.04 -32.97 -3.52
CA ARG A 89 33.66 -34.17 -2.95
C ARG A 89 34.95 -33.84 -2.21
N ARG A 90 35.29 -34.69 -1.23
CA ARG A 90 36.60 -34.63 -0.58
C ARG A 90 37.67 -35.12 -1.57
N PRO A 91 38.85 -34.49 -1.63
CA PRO A 91 39.96 -34.99 -2.43
C PRO A 91 40.39 -36.39 -1.95
N GLU A 92 40.46 -37.34 -2.88
CA GLU A 92 41.05 -38.68 -2.63
C GLU A 92 42.56 -38.71 -2.93
N ILE A 93 43.08 -37.60 -3.47
CA ILE A 93 44.48 -37.41 -3.87
C ILE A 93 45.18 -36.44 -2.90
N GLU A 94 46.45 -36.73 -2.62
CA GLU A 94 47.37 -35.87 -1.87
C GLU A 94 48.50 -35.47 -2.82
N ILE A 95 48.90 -34.20 -2.77
CA ILE A 95 49.90 -33.61 -3.66
C ILE A 95 51.26 -33.67 -2.99
N SER A 96 52.18 -34.39 -3.62
CA SER A 96 53.59 -34.43 -3.24
C SER A 96 54.42 -33.48 -4.10
N ARG A 97 55.70 -33.28 -3.74
CA ARG A 97 56.62 -32.45 -4.54
C ARG A 97 56.67 -32.92 -5.99
N GLY A 98 56.60 -31.97 -6.92
CA GLY A 98 56.62 -32.21 -8.36
C GLY A 98 55.27 -32.66 -8.92
N GLU A 99 54.18 -32.58 -8.15
CA GLU A 99 52.84 -32.99 -8.55
C GLU A 99 51.86 -31.80 -8.57
N ALA A 100 50.80 -31.96 -9.35
CA ALA A 100 49.71 -31.01 -9.44
C ALA A 100 48.37 -31.75 -9.56
N ALA A 101 47.29 -31.12 -9.11
CA ALA A 101 45.94 -31.62 -9.33
C ALA A 101 45.08 -30.55 -10.00
N GLU A 102 44.28 -30.95 -10.96
CA GLU A 102 43.29 -30.05 -11.56
C GLU A 102 42.19 -29.73 -10.55
N VAL A 103 41.87 -28.45 -10.40
CA VAL A 103 40.85 -27.93 -9.50
C VAL A 103 40.00 -26.90 -10.25
N SER A 104 38.71 -26.87 -9.92
CA SER A 104 37.80 -25.81 -10.35
C SER A 104 37.57 -24.82 -9.21
N THR A 105 37.04 -23.65 -9.53
CA THR A 105 36.64 -22.62 -8.58
C THR A 105 35.64 -23.22 -7.58
N GLY A 106 35.99 -23.17 -6.30
CA GLY A 106 35.22 -23.76 -5.21
C GLY A 106 35.57 -25.21 -4.86
N SER A 107 36.42 -25.90 -5.63
CA SER A 107 36.94 -27.22 -5.25
C SER A 107 37.74 -27.13 -3.95
N MET A 108 37.62 -28.15 -3.10
CA MET A 108 38.42 -28.26 -1.89
C MET A 108 39.90 -28.44 -2.24
N MET A 109 40.79 -27.74 -1.54
CA MET A 109 42.23 -27.91 -1.76
C MET A 109 42.67 -29.32 -1.36
N PRO A 110 43.38 -30.07 -2.23
CA PRO A 110 43.95 -31.36 -1.86
C PRO A 110 45.05 -31.18 -0.82
N LYS A 111 45.23 -32.18 0.03
CA LYS A 111 46.29 -32.16 1.05
C LYS A 111 47.65 -32.02 0.37
N GLY A 112 48.55 -31.24 0.95
CA GLY A 112 49.89 -30.97 0.41
C GLY A 112 49.97 -29.75 -0.51
N ALA A 113 48.89 -29.35 -1.19
CA ALA A 113 48.88 -28.12 -1.99
C ALA A 113 48.64 -26.87 -1.13
N ASP A 114 49.29 -25.76 -1.48
CA ASP A 114 49.19 -24.47 -0.79
C ASP A 114 48.84 -23.29 -1.73
N ALA A 115 48.80 -23.52 -3.05
CA ALA A 115 48.45 -22.50 -4.04
C ALA A 115 47.72 -23.10 -5.24
N VAL A 116 47.03 -22.25 -6.01
CA VAL A 116 46.42 -22.61 -7.31
C VAL A 116 47.00 -21.73 -8.42
N VAL A 117 47.57 -22.35 -9.44
CA VAL A 117 47.97 -21.65 -10.68
C VAL A 117 46.80 -21.68 -11.64
N MET A 118 46.38 -20.51 -12.14
CA MET A 118 45.25 -20.40 -13.07
C MET A 118 45.51 -21.17 -14.38
N ILE A 119 44.44 -21.62 -15.03
CA ILE A 119 44.52 -22.39 -16.27
C ILE A 119 45.21 -21.61 -17.40
N GLU A 120 45.08 -20.28 -17.43
CA GLU A 120 45.71 -19.38 -18.41
C GLU A 120 47.24 -19.40 -18.32
N TYR A 121 47.79 -19.73 -17.15
CA TYR A 121 49.23 -19.86 -16.92
C TYR A 121 49.71 -21.30 -16.91
N SER A 122 48.88 -22.23 -17.38
CA SER A 122 49.14 -23.67 -17.29
C SER A 122 48.85 -24.37 -18.62
N LEU A 123 49.58 -25.44 -18.93
CA LEU A 123 49.29 -26.29 -20.08
C LEU A 123 49.40 -27.76 -19.68
N ALA A 124 48.30 -28.52 -19.69
CA ALA A 124 48.33 -29.95 -19.43
C ALA A 124 48.48 -30.76 -20.73
N GLN A 125 49.46 -31.67 -20.77
CA GLN A 125 49.67 -32.57 -21.90
C GLN A 125 50.29 -33.89 -21.41
N LYS A 126 49.73 -35.03 -21.86
CA LYS A 126 50.28 -36.39 -21.61
C LYS A 126 50.57 -36.67 -20.12
N GLY A 127 49.71 -36.22 -19.20
CA GLY A 127 49.86 -36.47 -17.76
C GLY A 127 50.86 -35.55 -17.04
N ILE A 128 51.32 -34.47 -17.70
CA ILE A 128 52.17 -33.43 -17.13
C ILE A 128 51.46 -32.08 -17.28
N VAL A 129 51.57 -31.23 -16.26
CA VAL A 129 51.14 -29.83 -16.27
C VAL A 129 52.37 -28.95 -16.34
N TYR A 130 52.43 -28.10 -17.37
CA TYR A 130 53.45 -27.09 -17.55
C TYR A 130 52.97 -25.76 -16.96
N ILE A 131 53.59 -25.37 -15.85
CA ILE A 131 53.31 -24.11 -15.15
C ILE A 131 54.23 -23.02 -15.70
N ARG A 132 53.64 -21.95 -16.25
CA ARG A 132 54.36 -20.85 -16.93
C ARG A 132 54.62 -19.64 -16.03
N ARG A 133 54.00 -19.60 -14.85
CA ARG A 133 54.13 -18.50 -13.88
C ARG A 133 54.27 -19.08 -12.47
N PRO A 134 55.21 -18.59 -11.65
CA PRO A 134 55.31 -19.01 -10.25
C PRO A 134 54.07 -18.58 -9.47
N ALA A 135 53.67 -19.39 -8.50
CA ALA A 135 52.67 -19.03 -7.49
C ALA A 135 53.33 -18.81 -6.13
N PHE A 136 52.78 -17.93 -5.31
CA PHE A 136 53.15 -17.82 -3.90
C PHE A 136 52.17 -18.59 -3.00
N GLY A 137 52.62 -18.98 -1.79
CA GLY A 137 51.79 -19.71 -0.84
C GLY A 137 50.52 -18.93 -0.49
N GLY A 138 49.36 -19.59 -0.60
CA GLY A 138 48.03 -19.00 -0.43
C GLY A 138 47.47 -18.30 -1.67
N GLU A 139 48.23 -18.17 -2.76
CA GLU A 139 47.73 -17.54 -3.99
C GLU A 139 46.56 -18.34 -4.57
N ASN A 140 45.47 -17.62 -4.88
CA ASN A 140 44.22 -18.19 -5.40
C ASN A 140 43.60 -19.28 -4.51
N VAL A 141 43.85 -19.24 -3.21
CA VAL A 141 43.22 -20.11 -2.21
C VAL A 141 42.43 -19.26 -1.23
N GLN A 142 41.14 -19.54 -1.09
CA GLN A 142 40.33 -18.98 -0.01
C GLN A 142 40.39 -19.92 1.20
N ALA A 143 40.90 -19.43 2.32
CA ALA A 143 41.00 -20.20 3.56
C ALA A 143 39.62 -20.54 4.15
N ALA A 144 39.56 -21.61 4.95
CA ALA A 144 38.38 -21.89 5.75
C ALA A 144 38.09 -20.71 6.70
N GLY A 145 36.83 -20.34 6.84
CA GLY A 145 36.40 -19.30 7.78
C GLY A 145 36.75 -17.87 7.37
N SER A 146 37.24 -17.67 6.15
CA SER A 146 37.66 -16.34 5.66
C SER A 146 36.52 -15.33 5.51
N ASP A 147 35.27 -15.82 5.38
CA ASP A 147 34.07 -14.99 5.34
C ASP A 147 33.41 -14.94 6.73
N ILE A 148 33.10 -16.12 7.29
CA ILE A 148 32.58 -16.25 8.66
C ILE A 148 33.36 -17.33 9.39
N SER A 149 33.97 -16.98 10.52
CA SER A 149 34.72 -17.94 11.35
C SER A 149 33.80 -18.69 12.33
N PHE A 150 34.18 -19.92 12.67
CA PHE A 150 33.54 -20.68 13.76
C PHE A 150 33.52 -19.86 15.06
N GLY A 151 32.35 -19.75 15.69
CA GLY A 151 32.17 -18.97 16.93
C GLY A 151 32.01 -17.46 16.73
N GLU A 152 32.08 -16.96 15.49
CA GLU A 152 31.84 -15.55 15.18
C GLU A 152 30.38 -15.15 15.39
N ALA A 153 30.15 -13.97 15.94
CA ALA A 153 28.83 -13.39 16.07
C ALA A 153 28.46 -12.61 14.80
N VAL A 154 27.52 -13.12 14.01
CA VAL A 154 27.21 -12.56 12.68
C VAL A 154 26.01 -11.62 12.67
N LEU A 155 25.00 -11.90 13.50
CA LEU A 155 23.77 -11.10 13.60
C LEU A 155 23.36 -10.97 15.07
N PHE A 156 22.72 -9.86 15.41
CA PHE A 156 22.31 -9.53 16.78
C PHE A 156 20.79 -9.38 16.90
N PRO A 157 20.19 -9.60 18.09
CA PRO A 157 18.78 -9.32 18.31
C PRO A 157 18.40 -7.90 17.89
N GLY A 158 17.24 -7.74 17.26
CA GLY A 158 16.77 -6.47 16.72
C GLY A 158 17.12 -6.25 15.24
N THR A 159 17.96 -7.09 14.62
CA THR A 159 18.23 -7.00 13.18
C THR A 159 16.99 -7.30 12.35
N PRO A 160 16.56 -6.40 11.44
CA PRO A 160 15.54 -6.70 10.44
C PRO A 160 16.07 -7.70 9.43
N ILE A 161 15.34 -8.79 9.21
CA ILE A 161 15.75 -9.85 8.30
C ILE A 161 15.35 -9.47 6.87
N ALA A 162 16.34 -9.11 6.04
CA ALA A 162 16.17 -8.90 4.61
C ALA A 162 16.85 -10.03 3.81
N ALA A 163 16.89 -9.92 2.48
CA ALA A 163 17.49 -10.93 1.60
C ALA A 163 18.94 -11.27 1.98
N ARG A 164 19.72 -10.28 2.41
CA ARG A 164 21.13 -10.44 2.82
C ARG A 164 21.27 -11.23 4.13
N GLU A 165 20.46 -10.93 5.15
CA GLU A 165 20.46 -11.67 6.42
C GLU A 165 20.00 -13.12 6.22
N ILE A 166 19.01 -13.34 5.34
CA ILE A 166 18.59 -14.69 4.95
C ILE A 166 19.76 -15.46 4.32
N GLY A 167 20.55 -14.81 3.45
CA GLY A 167 21.75 -15.40 2.86
C GLY A 167 22.78 -15.82 3.91
N VAL A 168 23.03 -14.97 4.92
CA VAL A 168 23.93 -15.30 6.04
C VAL A 168 23.39 -16.50 6.84
N LEU A 169 22.12 -16.48 7.22
CA LEU A 169 21.49 -17.58 7.95
C LEU A 169 21.53 -18.90 7.15
N ALA A 170 21.31 -18.83 5.83
CA ALA A 170 21.40 -19.98 4.93
C ALA A 170 22.84 -20.51 4.81
N ALA A 171 23.83 -19.62 4.70
CA ALA A 171 25.25 -20.00 4.66
C ALA A 171 25.70 -20.73 5.93
N LEU A 172 25.06 -20.43 7.07
CA LEU A 172 25.23 -21.13 8.33
C LEU A 172 24.40 -22.42 8.47
N GLY A 173 23.67 -22.82 7.42
CA GLY A 173 22.84 -24.03 7.42
C GLY A 173 21.60 -23.96 8.31
N ARG A 174 21.08 -22.76 8.62
CA ARG A 174 19.89 -22.60 9.46
C ARG A 174 18.61 -22.86 8.67
N GLU A 175 17.81 -23.84 9.10
CA GLU A 175 16.47 -24.08 8.52
C GLU A 175 15.40 -23.17 9.14
N SER A 176 15.61 -22.71 10.37
CA SER A 176 14.71 -21.84 11.11
C SER A 176 15.49 -20.83 11.97
N VAL A 177 14.81 -19.76 12.36
CA VAL A 177 15.37 -18.65 13.14
C VAL A 177 14.34 -18.13 14.13
N ARG A 178 14.77 -17.73 15.35
CA ARG A 178 13.86 -17.08 16.30
C ARG A 178 13.68 -15.61 15.99
N VAL A 179 12.43 -15.18 15.93
CA VAL A 179 12.02 -13.82 15.60
C VAL A 179 11.05 -13.27 16.63
N ARG A 180 11.03 -11.94 16.75
CA ARG A 180 10.01 -11.22 17.53
C ARG A 180 8.66 -11.37 16.86
N SER A 181 7.61 -11.53 17.65
CA SER A 181 6.24 -11.72 17.22
C SER A 181 5.27 -11.00 18.15
N LEU A 182 4.16 -10.54 17.58
CA LEU A 182 3.04 -9.93 18.29
C LEU A 182 1.75 -10.42 17.62
N ASP A 183 0.86 -11.05 18.38
CA ASP A 183 -0.46 -11.43 17.90
C ASP A 183 -1.48 -10.35 18.29
N VAL A 184 -2.21 -9.80 17.31
CA VAL A 184 -3.19 -8.73 17.51
C VAL A 184 -4.59 -9.25 17.21
N GLY A 185 -5.45 -9.29 18.23
CA GLY A 185 -6.85 -9.70 18.08
C GLY A 185 -7.70 -8.57 17.51
N LEU A 186 -8.48 -8.87 16.48
CA LEU A 186 -9.32 -7.90 15.76
C LEU A 186 -10.79 -8.30 15.84
N ALA A 187 -11.65 -7.33 16.16
CA ALA A 187 -13.08 -7.51 16.08
C ALA A 187 -13.78 -6.22 15.63
N SER A 188 -14.97 -6.35 15.06
CA SER A 188 -15.87 -5.23 14.78
C SER A 188 -17.16 -5.35 15.59
N THR A 189 -17.85 -4.25 15.85
CA THR A 189 -19.16 -4.24 16.52
C THR A 189 -20.14 -3.39 15.74
N GLY A 190 -21.41 -3.78 15.74
CA GLY A 190 -22.49 -3.09 15.04
C GLY A 190 -23.49 -4.07 14.42
N ALA A 191 -24.75 -3.98 14.84
CA ALA A 191 -25.84 -4.80 14.31
C ALA A 191 -26.08 -4.64 12.79
N GLU A 192 -25.61 -3.54 12.19
CA GLU A 192 -25.67 -3.28 10.76
C GLU A 192 -24.61 -4.04 9.96
N LEU A 193 -23.56 -4.55 10.60
CA LEU A 193 -22.41 -5.11 9.92
C LEU A 193 -22.67 -6.56 9.47
N ILE A 194 -22.26 -6.86 8.24
CA ILE A 194 -22.14 -8.24 7.74
C ILE A 194 -20.77 -8.48 7.09
N PRO A 195 -20.26 -9.72 7.06
CA PRO A 195 -19.02 -10.01 6.36
C PRO A 195 -19.21 -9.90 4.83
N PRO A 196 -18.18 -9.43 4.08
CA PRO A 196 -18.13 -9.51 2.62
C PRO A 196 -18.45 -10.90 2.07
N GLY A 197 -19.11 -10.95 0.91
CA GLY A 197 -19.51 -12.18 0.22
C GLY A 197 -20.91 -12.69 0.57
N ARG A 198 -21.59 -12.10 1.56
CA ARG A 198 -23.02 -12.32 1.82
C ARG A 198 -23.89 -11.31 1.08
N GLU A 199 -25.15 -11.66 0.82
CA GLU A 199 -26.12 -10.72 0.27
C GLU A 199 -26.41 -9.59 1.27
N LEU A 200 -26.42 -8.34 0.78
CA LEU A 200 -26.62 -7.15 1.60
C LEU A 200 -28.11 -6.78 1.65
N LEU A 201 -28.73 -6.88 2.83
CA LEU A 201 -30.10 -6.43 3.04
C LEU A 201 -30.17 -4.93 3.36
N LEU A 202 -31.37 -4.35 3.25
CA LEU A 202 -31.59 -2.96 3.65
C LEU A 202 -31.29 -2.77 5.14
N GLY A 203 -30.55 -1.72 5.47
CA GLY A 203 -30.07 -1.44 6.82
C GLY A 203 -28.75 -2.11 7.17
N GLN A 204 -28.18 -2.93 6.27
CA GLN A 204 -26.87 -3.55 6.46
C GLN A 204 -25.78 -2.86 5.64
N ILE A 205 -24.55 -2.94 6.14
CA ILE A 205 -23.31 -2.56 5.45
C ILE A 205 -22.25 -3.65 5.67
N TYR A 206 -21.24 -3.71 4.81
CA TYR A 206 -20.14 -4.64 5.01
C TYR A 206 -19.17 -4.17 6.10
N ASP A 207 -18.63 -5.11 6.86
CA ASP A 207 -17.48 -4.85 7.73
C ASP A 207 -16.23 -4.60 6.89
N ILE A 208 -15.80 -3.34 6.84
CA ILE A 208 -14.60 -2.89 6.11
C ILE A 208 -13.41 -2.79 7.07
N ASN A 209 -13.65 -2.39 8.32
CA ASN A 209 -12.60 -2.05 9.28
C ASN A 209 -11.78 -3.27 9.68
N SER A 210 -12.41 -4.43 9.92
CA SER A 210 -11.65 -5.65 10.28
C SER A 210 -10.59 -5.99 9.22
N TYR A 211 -10.92 -5.79 7.94
CA TYR A 211 -10.03 -6.11 6.82
C TYR A 211 -8.92 -5.08 6.66
N THR A 212 -9.24 -3.80 6.70
CA THR A 212 -8.24 -2.74 6.52
C THR A 212 -7.27 -2.66 7.70
N ILE A 213 -7.77 -2.86 8.92
CA ILE A 213 -6.93 -2.93 10.12
C ILE A 213 -6.09 -4.20 10.14
N ALA A 214 -6.62 -5.36 9.70
CA ALA A 214 -5.81 -6.57 9.56
C ALA A 214 -4.61 -6.38 8.63
N ALA A 215 -4.84 -5.79 7.46
CA ALA A 215 -3.76 -5.46 6.52
C ALA A 215 -2.75 -4.48 7.13
N GLY A 216 -3.22 -3.46 7.86
CA GLY A 216 -2.34 -2.52 8.57
C GLY A 216 -1.50 -3.18 9.67
N VAL A 217 -2.05 -4.14 10.40
CA VAL A 217 -1.33 -4.93 11.41
C VAL A 217 -0.22 -5.76 10.77
N GLU A 218 -0.50 -6.41 9.64
CA GLU A 218 0.49 -7.16 8.85
C GLU A 218 1.61 -6.27 8.32
N ASP A 219 1.27 -5.10 7.80
CA ASP A 219 2.25 -4.09 7.34
C ASP A 219 3.17 -3.65 8.49
N CYS A 220 2.63 -3.52 9.71
CA CYS A 220 3.42 -3.27 10.91
C CYS A 220 4.30 -4.46 11.33
N GLY A 221 4.10 -5.65 10.77
CA GLY A 221 4.86 -6.87 11.06
C GLY A 221 4.28 -7.80 12.11
N ALA A 222 3.09 -7.46 12.62
CA ALA A 222 2.38 -8.29 13.58
C ALA A 222 1.43 -9.24 12.86
N ARG A 223 0.89 -10.22 13.60
CA ARG A 223 -0.05 -11.20 13.07
C ARG A 223 -1.47 -10.84 13.49
N PRO A 224 -2.38 -10.51 12.55
CA PRO A 224 -3.77 -10.29 12.89
C PRO A 224 -4.46 -11.63 13.18
N ARG A 225 -5.37 -11.63 14.17
CA ARG A 225 -6.30 -12.73 14.44
C ARG A 225 -7.71 -12.16 14.47
N SER A 226 -8.53 -12.54 13.48
CA SER A 226 -9.92 -12.08 13.40
C SER A 226 -10.83 -12.88 14.33
N TYR A 227 -11.68 -12.16 15.07
CA TYR A 227 -12.74 -12.68 15.91
C TYR A 227 -14.14 -12.36 15.36
N GLY A 228 -14.20 -11.72 14.18
CA GLY A 228 -15.43 -11.39 13.48
C GLY A 228 -16.19 -10.20 14.07
N ILE A 229 -17.48 -10.14 13.76
CA ILE A 229 -18.40 -9.10 14.23
C ILE A 229 -18.99 -9.59 15.56
N LEU A 230 -18.72 -8.85 16.64
CA LEU A 230 -19.27 -9.15 17.95
C LEU A 230 -20.75 -8.73 17.98
N PRO A 231 -21.62 -9.55 18.60
CA PRO A 231 -23.01 -9.15 18.81
C PRO A 231 -23.09 -7.97 19.77
N ASP A 232 -24.13 -7.14 19.62
CA ASP A 232 -24.49 -6.07 20.57
C ASP A 232 -25.15 -6.67 21.83
N ASP A 233 -24.44 -7.59 22.48
CA ASP A 233 -24.79 -8.27 23.72
C ASP A 233 -23.61 -8.20 24.68
N LYS A 234 -23.82 -7.58 25.85
CA LYS A 234 -22.75 -7.25 26.81
C LYS A 234 -21.98 -8.49 27.26
N GLU A 235 -22.68 -9.58 27.57
CA GLU A 235 -22.10 -10.82 28.09
C GLU A 235 -21.30 -11.58 27.03
N GLN A 236 -21.79 -11.64 25.78
CA GLN A 236 -21.05 -12.24 24.67
C GLN A 236 -19.83 -11.40 24.27
N MET A 237 -19.96 -10.07 24.28
CA MET A 237 -18.84 -9.16 24.02
C MET A 237 -17.75 -9.34 25.09
N ALA A 238 -18.12 -9.31 26.38
CA ALA A 238 -17.21 -9.56 27.50
C ALA A 238 -16.46 -10.88 27.35
N ARG A 239 -17.18 -11.98 27.10
CA ARG A 239 -16.59 -13.31 26.86
C ARG A 239 -15.60 -13.30 25.69
N THR A 240 -15.92 -12.62 24.61
CA THR A 240 -15.03 -12.56 23.44
C THR A 240 -13.78 -11.73 23.71
N LEU A 241 -13.90 -10.57 24.36
CA LEU A 241 -12.74 -9.76 24.72
C LEU A 241 -11.80 -10.49 25.69
N LEU A 242 -12.36 -11.24 26.66
CA LEU A 242 -11.56 -12.09 27.56
C LEU A 242 -10.81 -13.18 26.79
N ARG A 243 -11.46 -13.84 25.82
CA ARG A 243 -10.80 -14.81 24.94
C ARG A 243 -9.69 -14.15 24.10
N MET A 244 -9.95 -12.97 23.55
CA MET A 244 -8.94 -12.21 22.80
C MET A 244 -7.71 -11.89 23.68
N ALA A 245 -7.90 -11.56 24.96
CA ALA A 245 -6.81 -11.28 25.90
C ALA A 245 -5.99 -12.53 26.28
N GLU A 246 -6.61 -13.71 26.29
CA GLU A 246 -5.92 -14.99 26.50
C GLU A 246 -5.07 -15.39 25.29
N GLU A 247 -5.61 -15.15 24.09
CA GLU A 247 -5.07 -15.67 22.83
C GLU A 247 -4.17 -14.69 22.07
N CYS A 248 -4.17 -13.40 22.43
CA CYS A 248 -3.43 -12.34 21.76
C CYS A 248 -2.64 -11.47 22.74
N ASP A 249 -1.77 -10.62 22.20
CA ASP A 249 -0.95 -9.68 22.96
C ASP A 249 -1.52 -8.26 22.98
N MET A 250 -2.34 -7.93 21.98
CA MET A 250 -3.04 -6.66 21.86
C MET A 250 -4.42 -6.89 21.26
N ILE A 251 -5.38 -6.05 21.61
CA ILE A 251 -6.76 -6.12 21.15
C ILE A 251 -7.11 -4.81 20.44
N LEU A 252 -7.66 -4.90 19.22
CA LEU A 252 -8.26 -3.79 18.50
C LEU A 252 -9.72 -4.13 18.20
N VAL A 253 -10.62 -3.25 18.62
CA VAL A 253 -12.06 -3.39 18.36
C VAL A 253 -12.54 -2.16 17.60
N SER A 254 -13.25 -2.33 16.48
CA SER A 254 -13.80 -1.19 15.74
C SER A 254 -15.32 -1.12 15.86
N GLY A 255 -15.87 0.08 16.04
CA GLY A 255 -17.32 0.26 16.22
C GLY A 255 -17.73 0.51 17.68
N SER A 256 -18.98 0.93 17.86
CA SER A 256 -19.64 1.21 19.16
C SER A 256 -18.82 2.03 20.19
N THR A 257 -17.94 2.92 19.74
CA THR A 257 -17.02 3.71 20.60
C THR A 257 -17.53 5.10 20.98
N SER A 258 -18.69 5.52 20.47
CA SER A 258 -19.23 6.87 20.72
C SER A 258 -19.81 6.98 22.15
N ALA A 259 -20.52 8.07 22.45
CA ALA A 259 -21.24 8.24 23.72
C ALA A 259 -22.77 8.22 23.53
N GLY A 260 -23.24 7.50 22.52
CA GLY A 260 -24.65 7.18 22.33
C GLY A 260 -25.09 6.08 23.29
N ALA A 261 -26.40 5.99 23.52
CA ALA A 261 -26.98 5.00 24.43
C ALA A 261 -26.76 3.52 24.00
N GLY A 262 -26.36 3.29 22.74
CA GLY A 262 -26.05 1.97 22.19
C GLY A 262 -24.57 1.58 22.23
N ASP A 263 -23.67 2.49 22.65
CA ASP A 263 -22.24 2.21 22.72
C ASP A 263 -21.91 1.41 24.00
N MET A 264 -21.55 0.13 23.86
CA MET A 264 -21.33 -0.78 24.99
C MET A 264 -19.85 -1.06 25.29
N ILE A 265 -18.94 -0.81 24.33
CA ILE A 265 -17.57 -1.32 24.42
C ILE A 265 -16.80 -0.75 25.62
N TYR A 266 -16.98 0.52 25.96
CA TYR A 266 -16.29 1.14 27.10
C TYR A 266 -16.80 0.56 28.44
N GLN A 267 -18.10 0.29 28.55
CA GLN A 267 -18.70 -0.35 29.72
C GLN A 267 -18.22 -1.79 29.90
N VAL A 268 -18.07 -2.51 28.79
CA VAL A 268 -17.55 -3.88 28.82
C VAL A 268 -16.09 -3.87 29.24
N ILE A 269 -15.26 -2.97 28.69
CA ILE A 269 -13.84 -2.83 29.07
C ILE A 269 -13.71 -2.50 30.56
N GLU A 270 -14.53 -1.58 31.09
CA GLU A 270 -14.55 -1.24 32.53
C GLU A 270 -14.98 -2.42 33.42
N GLU A 271 -15.81 -3.33 32.90
CA GLU A 271 -16.26 -4.53 33.63
C GLU A 271 -15.21 -5.65 33.62
N VAL A 272 -14.60 -5.95 32.48
CA VAL A 272 -13.66 -7.07 32.33
C VAL A 272 -12.19 -6.69 32.53
N GLY A 273 -11.92 -5.42 32.78
CA GLY A 273 -10.59 -4.84 32.79
C GLY A 273 -10.57 -3.45 33.42
N GLU A 274 -9.74 -2.58 32.86
CA GLU A 274 -9.57 -1.19 33.31
C GLU A 274 -9.69 -0.25 32.11
N LEU A 275 -10.58 0.73 32.18
CA LEU A 275 -10.69 1.79 31.18
C LEU A 275 -9.76 2.95 31.58
N ILE A 276 -8.72 3.20 30.78
CA ILE A 276 -7.71 4.23 31.08
C ILE A 276 -8.16 5.60 30.55
N PHE A 277 -8.62 5.65 29.30
CA PHE A 277 -9.20 6.88 28.75
C PHE A 277 -10.32 6.60 27.75
N HIS A 278 -11.27 7.55 27.67
CA HIS A 278 -12.31 7.60 26.66
C HIS A 278 -12.34 8.98 26.00
N GLY A 279 -11.73 9.02 24.84
CA GLY A 279 -11.78 10.14 23.93
C GLY A 279 -10.51 10.96 23.87
N VAL A 280 -10.13 11.30 22.63
CA VAL A 280 -8.90 12.02 22.30
C VAL A 280 -9.29 13.32 21.58
N ASN A 281 -8.59 14.42 21.87
CA ASN A 281 -8.78 15.70 21.19
C ASN A 281 -8.15 15.67 19.78
N PHE A 282 -8.71 14.82 18.92
CA PHE A 282 -8.14 14.46 17.63
C PHE A 282 -9.25 14.19 16.59
N LYS A 283 -9.06 14.69 15.36
CA LYS A 283 -10.03 14.53 14.26
C LYS A 283 -9.37 13.90 13.02
N PRO A 284 -9.99 12.89 12.39
CA PRO A 284 -11.04 12.04 12.95
C PRO A 284 -10.49 11.16 14.08
N GLY A 285 -11.30 10.81 15.08
CA GLY A 285 -10.85 9.92 16.17
C GLY A 285 -11.31 10.28 17.58
N LYS A 286 -12.12 11.32 17.73
CA LYS A 286 -12.66 11.75 19.04
C LYS A 286 -13.12 10.59 19.95
N PRO A 287 -13.90 9.58 19.51
CA PRO A 287 -14.41 8.55 20.41
C PRO A 287 -13.41 7.43 20.76
N THR A 288 -12.13 7.55 20.40
CA THR A 288 -11.13 6.51 20.68
C THR A 288 -11.05 6.17 22.17
N ILE A 289 -11.02 4.88 22.49
CA ILE A 289 -10.86 4.39 23.86
C ILE A 289 -9.59 3.57 23.99
N PHE A 290 -9.07 3.55 25.21
CA PHE A 290 -7.98 2.68 25.59
C PHE A 290 -8.22 2.10 26.98
N GLY A 291 -7.95 0.81 27.11
CA GLY A 291 -8.01 0.12 28.38
C GLY A 291 -7.15 -1.13 28.39
N ILE A 292 -7.14 -1.81 29.53
CA ILE A 292 -6.34 -3.01 29.76
C ILE A 292 -7.29 -4.15 30.12
N ILE A 293 -7.19 -5.27 29.40
CA ILE A 293 -7.97 -6.49 29.67
C ILE A 293 -7.00 -7.60 30.01
N ARG A 294 -7.02 -8.10 31.25
CA ARG A 294 -6.07 -9.12 31.75
C ARG A 294 -4.60 -8.80 31.44
N GLY A 295 -4.21 -7.54 31.61
CA GLY A 295 -2.84 -7.06 31.33
C GLY A 295 -2.51 -6.88 29.84
N LYS A 296 -3.48 -7.02 28.93
CA LYS A 296 -3.31 -6.78 27.49
C LYS A 296 -3.90 -5.43 27.07
N PRO A 297 -3.18 -4.59 26.31
CA PRO A 297 -3.71 -3.34 25.78
C PRO A 297 -4.88 -3.59 24.82
N CYS A 298 -5.96 -2.85 25.02
CA CYS A 298 -7.17 -2.85 24.21
C CYS A 298 -7.46 -1.44 23.70
N ILE A 299 -7.40 -1.24 22.37
CA ILE A 299 -7.76 0.03 21.73
C ILE A 299 -9.11 -0.15 21.03
N GLY A 300 -10.08 0.69 21.37
CA GLY A 300 -11.32 0.79 20.61
C GLY A 300 -11.23 1.90 19.57
N LEU A 301 -11.40 1.53 18.32
CA LEU A 301 -11.36 2.37 17.14
C LEU A 301 -12.77 2.89 16.81
N PRO A 302 -12.89 4.11 16.23
CA PRO A 302 -14.15 4.61 15.68
C PRO A 302 -14.78 3.65 14.66
N GLY A 303 -16.11 3.64 14.54
CA GLY A 303 -16.81 2.83 13.52
C GLY A 303 -16.62 3.34 12.09
N TYR A 304 -16.43 4.65 11.90
CA TYR A 304 -16.23 5.21 10.56
C TYR A 304 -14.86 4.82 9.96
N PRO A 305 -14.79 4.34 8.70
CA PRO A 305 -13.57 3.75 8.15
C PRO A 305 -12.36 4.67 8.13
N THR A 306 -12.53 5.92 7.71
CA THR A 306 -11.43 6.90 7.69
C THR A 306 -10.93 7.16 9.11
N SER A 307 -11.85 7.23 10.07
CA SER A 307 -11.54 7.47 11.47
C SER A 307 -10.79 6.29 12.10
N ALA A 308 -11.24 5.06 11.84
CA ALA A 308 -10.60 3.84 12.32
C ALA A 308 -9.14 3.75 11.84
N LEU A 309 -8.91 3.96 10.54
CA LEU A 309 -7.59 3.90 9.94
C LEU A 309 -6.67 5.03 10.42
N THR A 310 -7.17 6.25 10.59
CA THR A 310 -6.37 7.35 11.16
C THR A 310 -5.96 7.04 12.60
N VAL A 311 -6.88 6.57 13.44
CA VAL A 311 -6.57 6.21 14.84
C VAL A 311 -5.61 5.03 14.90
N PHE A 312 -5.78 4.02 14.04
CA PHE A 312 -4.84 2.93 13.90
C PHE A 312 -3.44 3.45 13.54
N ALA A 313 -3.32 4.28 12.50
CA ALA A 313 -2.05 4.81 12.03
C ALA A 313 -1.33 5.67 13.08
N GLU A 314 -2.07 6.43 13.89
CA GLU A 314 -1.50 7.33 14.90
C GLU A 314 -1.25 6.67 16.25
N LEU A 315 -2.00 5.64 16.64
CA LEU A 315 -1.91 5.03 17.98
C LEU A 315 -1.45 3.57 17.93
N ALA A 316 -2.21 2.71 17.24
CA ALA A 316 -1.96 1.26 17.27
C ALA A 316 -0.70 0.87 16.47
N ALA A 317 -0.50 1.44 15.28
CA ALA A 317 0.61 1.10 14.40
C ALA A 317 1.99 1.48 14.99
N PRO A 318 2.19 2.68 15.58
CA PRO A 318 3.43 3.01 16.30
C PRO A 318 3.68 2.08 17.49
N ALA A 319 2.64 1.74 18.24
CA ALA A 319 2.73 0.79 19.36
C ALA A 319 3.20 -0.60 18.90
N ILE A 320 2.56 -1.16 17.87
CA ILE A 320 2.93 -2.47 17.30
C ILE A 320 4.39 -2.47 16.83
N ARG A 321 4.78 -1.44 16.07
CA ARG A 321 6.15 -1.32 15.56
C ARG A 321 7.18 -1.18 16.68
N SER A 322 6.85 -0.41 17.72
CA SER A 322 7.69 -0.27 18.91
C SER A 322 7.95 -1.61 19.59
N VAL A 323 6.91 -2.41 19.85
CA VAL A 323 7.05 -3.74 20.46
C VAL A 323 7.94 -4.66 19.61
N LEU A 324 7.72 -4.67 18.30
CA LEU A 324 8.53 -5.49 17.39
C LEU A 324 9.95 -4.95 17.19
N GLY A 325 10.27 -3.75 17.67
CA GLY A 325 11.55 -3.08 17.41
C GLY A 325 11.72 -2.67 15.95
N ARG A 326 10.62 -2.42 15.25
CA ARG A 326 10.62 -1.92 13.87
C ARG A 326 10.63 -0.40 13.88
N GLY A 327 11.56 0.18 13.11
CA GLY A 327 11.49 1.59 12.75
C GLY A 327 10.35 1.86 11.76
N HIS A 328 9.88 3.10 11.73
CA HIS A 328 9.00 3.59 10.66
C HIS A 328 9.63 4.84 10.06
N SER A 329 10.02 4.75 8.79
CA SER A 329 10.37 5.94 8.02
C SER A 329 9.07 6.54 7.51
N GLU A 330 8.66 7.68 8.05
CA GLU A 330 7.53 8.41 7.51
C GLU A 330 7.92 8.98 6.13
N ASN A 331 7.28 8.49 5.08
CA ASN A 331 7.40 9.11 3.76
C ASN A 331 6.73 10.47 3.82
N LYS A 332 7.52 11.54 3.70
CA LYS A 332 7.02 12.90 3.72
C LYS A 332 7.37 13.61 2.42
N THR A 333 6.44 14.42 1.94
CA THR A 333 6.71 15.37 0.87
C THR A 333 6.26 16.77 1.28
N ALA A 334 7.00 17.77 0.84
CA ALA A 334 6.61 19.16 1.01
C ALA A 334 5.69 19.56 -0.15
N GLY A 335 4.69 20.38 0.14
CA GLY A 335 3.81 20.95 -0.86
C GLY A 335 3.17 22.25 -0.38
N ARG A 336 2.25 22.77 -1.17
CA ARG A 336 1.50 24.00 -0.91
C ARG A 336 0.01 23.73 -1.05
N LEU A 337 -0.80 24.26 -0.15
CA LEU A 337 -2.25 24.12 -0.28
C LEU A 337 -2.75 24.72 -1.58
N ALA A 338 -3.56 23.99 -2.34
CA ALA A 338 -4.10 24.47 -3.59
C ALA A 338 -5.14 25.58 -3.40
N GLY A 339 -5.84 25.58 -2.26
CA GLY A 339 -6.84 26.58 -1.92
C GLY A 339 -7.00 26.74 -0.41
N PRO A 340 -7.78 27.74 0.03
CA PRO A 340 -8.00 27.99 1.45
C PRO A 340 -8.77 26.84 2.11
N LEU A 341 -8.45 26.56 3.37
CA LEU A 341 -9.09 25.52 4.17
C LEU A 341 -9.60 26.09 5.49
N ARG A 342 -10.86 25.78 5.82
CA ARG A 342 -11.45 26.05 7.14
C ARG A 342 -11.48 24.80 7.99
N THR A 343 -11.18 24.95 9.27
CA THR A 343 -11.03 23.86 10.24
C THR A 343 -11.75 24.20 11.54
N GLU A 344 -11.96 23.19 12.39
CA GLU A 344 -12.74 23.35 13.64
C GLU A 344 -11.87 23.68 14.86
N GLY A 345 -10.63 24.15 14.66
CA GLY A 345 -9.72 24.51 15.75
C GLY A 345 -9.18 23.34 16.58
N ARG A 346 -9.42 22.09 16.18
CA ARG A 346 -8.87 20.88 16.82
C ARG A 346 -7.70 20.32 16.01
N GLN A 347 -6.84 19.55 16.68
CA GLN A 347 -5.82 18.78 15.98
C GLN A 347 -6.49 17.81 15.00
N GLN A 348 -6.14 17.91 13.72
CA GLN A 348 -6.82 17.19 12.65
C GLN A 348 -5.82 16.56 11.67
N MET A 349 -6.01 15.28 11.35
CA MET A 349 -5.41 14.67 10.16
C MET A 349 -6.40 14.81 9.01
N LEU A 350 -6.02 15.57 7.98
CA LEU A 350 -6.82 15.75 6.78
C LEU A 350 -6.24 14.91 5.66
N ALA A 351 -7.06 14.03 5.07
CA ALA A 351 -6.70 13.28 3.88
C ALA A 351 -6.57 14.21 2.66
N VAL A 352 -5.44 14.13 1.97
CA VAL A 352 -5.08 15.00 0.86
C VAL A 352 -4.56 14.21 -0.33
N GLY A 353 -4.74 14.79 -1.52
CA GLY A 353 -4.06 14.40 -2.74
C GLY A 353 -2.90 15.36 -3.01
N VAL A 354 -1.92 14.88 -3.74
CA VAL A 354 -0.73 15.62 -4.14
C VAL A 354 -0.66 15.64 -5.66
N SER A 355 -0.58 16.84 -6.25
CA SER A 355 -0.40 17.06 -7.68
C SER A 355 0.76 18.02 -7.90
N GLY A 356 1.91 17.50 -8.32
CA GLY A 356 3.15 18.27 -8.33
C GLY A 356 3.54 18.72 -6.92
N ASP A 357 3.64 20.04 -6.70
CA ASP A 357 3.83 20.64 -5.37
C ASP A 357 2.51 21.08 -4.72
N LEU A 358 1.37 20.91 -5.37
CA LEU A 358 0.06 21.30 -4.83
C LEU A 358 -0.56 20.18 -4.01
N VAL A 359 -1.22 20.57 -2.92
CA VAL A 359 -1.89 19.70 -1.95
C VAL A 359 -3.34 20.12 -1.83
N TYR A 360 -4.27 19.19 -2.05
CA TYR A 360 -5.70 19.48 -2.03
C TYR A 360 -6.46 18.46 -1.18
N PRO A 361 -7.54 18.88 -0.47
CA PRO A 361 -8.32 17.97 0.36
C PRO A 361 -9.11 16.97 -0.48
N VAL A 362 -9.09 15.69 -0.10
CA VAL A 362 -9.84 14.59 -0.76
C VAL A 362 -11.11 14.24 0.03
N ASP A 363 -11.52 15.13 0.93
CA ASP A 363 -12.57 14.87 1.91
C ASP A 363 -13.96 14.71 1.26
N LYS A 364 -14.55 13.52 1.40
CA LYS A 364 -15.96 13.21 1.08
C LYS A 364 -16.76 12.92 2.37
N GLY A 365 -16.21 13.26 3.53
CA GLY A 365 -16.72 12.93 4.86
C GLY A 365 -16.05 11.68 5.45
N SER A 366 -16.00 11.62 6.78
CA SER A 366 -15.32 10.54 7.55
C SER A 366 -15.89 9.12 7.31
N GLY A 367 -17.12 9.01 6.80
CA GLY A 367 -17.76 7.73 6.46
C GLY A 367 -17.38 7.16 5.10
N SER A 368 -16.62 7.87 4.26
CA SER A 368 -16.28 7.40 2.91
C SER A 368 -14.90 6.72 2.87
N ILE A 369 -14.87 5.40 2.69
CA ILE A 369 -13.61 4.68 2.44
C ILE A 369 -12.90 5.16 1.16
N THR A 370 -13.66 5.65 0.17
CA THR A 370 -13.09 6.18 -1.08
C THR A 370 -12.26 7.45 -0.86
N THR A 371 -12.42 8.15 0.27
CA THR A 371 -11.56 9.29 0.62
C THR A 371 -10.13 8.83 0.87
N LEU A 372 -9.93 7.69 1.55
CA LEU A 372 -8.58 7.18 1.78
C LEU A 372 -7.99 6.52 0.53
N ALA A 373 -8.80 5.78 -0.24
CA ALA A 373 -8.33 5.12 -1.46
C ALA A 373 -7.84 6.11 -2.54
N LEU A 374 -8.35 7.34 -2.53
CA LEU A 374 -7.99 8.40 -3.48
C LEU A 374 -7.01 9.43 -2.90
N ALA A 375 -6.64 9.32 -1.62
CA ALA A 375 -5.68 10.22 -0.99
C ALA A 375 -4.26 9.68 -1.16
N ASP A 376 -3.33 10.60 -1.42
CA ASP A 376 -1.89 10.30 -1.47
C ASP A 376 -1.28 10.30 -0.06
N GLY A 377 -1.91 11.01 0.88
CA GLY A 377 -1.46 11.08 2.26
C GLY A 377 -2.37 11.90 3.18
N VAL A 378 -1.82 12.32 4.31
CA VAL A 378 -2.46 13.22 5.27
C VAL A 378 -1.59 14.43 5.59
N ILE A 379 -2.22 15.57 5.82
CA ILE A 379 -1.59 16.70 6.50
C ILE A 379 -2.08 16.76 7.95
N GLU A 380 -1.17 17.12 8.85
CA GLU A 380 -1.51 17.42 10.24
C GLU A 380 -1.81 18.91 10.37
N ILE A 381 -3.00 19.22 10.88
CA ILE A 381 -3.43 20.56 11.22
C ILE A 381 -3.36 20.68 12.74
N PRO A 382 -2.52 21.57 13.30
CA PRO A 382 -2.40 21.73 14.75
C PRO A 382 -3.70 22.20 15.41
N ALA A 383 -3.84 21.91 16.70
CA ALA A 383 -4.92 22.48 17.52
C ALA A 383 -4.82 24.02 17.55
N GLY A 384 -5.97 24.69 17.58
CA GLY A 384 -6.10 26.16 17.54
C GLY A 384 -6.05 26.78 16.14
N VAL A 385 -5.73 26.01 15.10
CA VAL A 385 -5.78 26.49 13.71
C VAL A 385 -7.21 26.35 13.18
N GLU A 386 -7.83 27.46 12.80
CA GLU A 386 -9.19 27.52 12.23
C GLU A 386 -9.21 27.82 10.72
N PHE A 387 -8.09 28.33 10.19
CA PHE A 387 -7.97 28.72 8.80
C PHE A 387 -6.54 28.54 8.29
N LEU A 388 -6.40 28.01 7.08
CA LEU A 388 -5.16 27.96 6.32
C LEU A 388 -5.38 28.63 4.97
N GLU A 389 -4.49 29.55 4.61
CA GLU A 389 -4.54 30.25 3.32
C GLU A 389 -4.10 29.34 2.17
N GLY A 390 -4.68 29.56 0.97
CA GLY A 390 -4.17 28.94 -0.25
C GLY A 390 -2.71 29.34 -0.49
N GLY A 391 -1.89 28.39 -0.94
CA GLY A 391 -0.44 28.55 -1.12
C GLY A 391 0.39 28.30 0.15
N SER A 392 -0.23 28.12 1.32
CA SER A 392 0.49 27.84 2.57
C SER A 392 1.33 26.57 2.45
N PRO A 393 2.60 26.58 2.91
CA PRO A 393 3.43 25.39 2.89
C PRO A 393 2.89 24.36 3.88
N VAL A 394 2.79 23.11 3.42
CA VAL A 394 2.33 21.97 4.21
C VAL A 394 3.25 20.79 4.02
N GLN A 395 3.36 19.96 5.06
CA GLN A 395 4.07 18.69 5.00
C GLN A 395 3.04 17.56 4.93
N VAL A 396 3.09 16.80 3.85
CA VAL A 396 2.20 15.65 3.62
C VAL A 396 2.92 14.39 4.07
N ARG A 397 2.29 13.62 4.96
CA ARG A 397 2.69 12.25 5.29
C ARG A 397 2.01 11.31 4.32
N LEU A 398 2.78 10.73 3.40
CA LEU A 398 2.27 9.90 2.32
C LEU A 398 1.90 8.50 2.82
N PHE A 399 0.82 7.93 2.28
CA PHE A 399 0.41 6.55 2.58
C PHE A 399 1.26 5.51 1.85
N SER A 400 1.83 5.88 0.70
CA SER A 400 2.80 5.08 -0.04
C SER A 400 3.96 5.98 -0.47
N PRO A 401 5.13 5.43 -0.86
CA PRO A 401 6.12 6.21 -1.59
C PRO A 401 5.45 6.97 -2.74
N ALA A 402 5.87 8.21 -2.99
CA ALA A 402 5.30 9.05 -4.06
C ALA A 402 5.27 8.22 -5.34
N GLN A 403 4.06 7.91 -5.81
CA GLN A 403 3.92 7.08 -7.00
C GLN A 403 4.49 7.86 -8.19
N GLY A 404 4.96 7.11 -9.18
CA GLY A 404 5.46 7.68 -10.42
C GLY A 404 4.48 8.71 -10.98
N PRO A 405 5.00 9.69 -11.73
CA PRO A 405 4.26 10.89 -12.07
C PRO A 405 2.97 10.57 -12.84
N CYS A 406 1.84 10.91 -12.23
CA CYS A 406 0.47 10.67 -12.70
C CYS A 406 -0.06 11.89 -13.46
N LEU A 407 -0.96 11.68 -14.43
CA LEU A 407 -1.71 12.76 -15.07
C LEU A 407 -3.11 12.82 -14.46
N VAL A 408 -3.52 13.99 -13.98
CA VAL A 408 -4.80 14.20 -13.30
C VAL A 408 -5.80 14.84 -14.25
N VAL A 409 -6.92 14.18 -14.49
CA VAL A 409 -8.06 14.73 -15.24
C VAL A 409 -9.20 14.97 -14.26
N ALA A 410 -9.65 16.21 -14.14
CA ALA A 410 -10.79 16.56 -13.30
C ALA A 410 -11.97 17.02 -14.14
N GLY A 411 -13.18 16.59 -13.79
CA GLY A 411 -14.40 17.10 -14.43
C GLY A 411 -15.46 16.04 -14.63
N GLU A 412 -16.09 16.04 -15.80
CA GLU A 412 -17.13 15.07 -16.16
C GLU A 412 -16.58 13.66 -16.29
N ASN A 413 -17.42 12.71 -15.87
CA ASN A 413 -17.20 11.32 -16.15
C ASN A 413 -17.43 11.04 -17.64
N SER A 414 -16.67 10.11 -18.22
CA SER A 414 -16.93 9.55 -19.55
C SER A 414 -16.35 8.15 -19.66
N LEU A 415 -17.08 7.22 -20.27
CA LEU A 415 -16.59 5.86 -20.48
C LEU A 415 -15.38 5.83 -21.43
N PHE A 416 -15.27 6.81 -22.32
CA PHE A 416 -14.08 6.98 -23.16
C PHE A 416 -12.82 7.23 -22.32
N LEU A 417 -12.90 8.13 -21.32
CA LEU A 417 -11.76 8.42 -20.44
C LEU A 417 -11.44 7.23 -19.53
N GLU A 418 -12.45 6.48 -19.09
CA GLU A 418 -12.26 5.24 -18.33
C GLU A 418 -11.47 4.22 -19.14
N ARG A 419 -11.87 3.94 -20.39
CA ARG A 419 -11.11 3.06 -21.30
C ARG A 419 -9.70 3.56 -21.58
N LEU A 420 -9.56 4.87 -21.82
CA LEU A 420 -8.25 5.46 -22.04
C LEU A 420 -7.34 5.27 -20.82
N ALA A 421 -7.88 5.31 -19.59
CA ALA A 421 -7.12 5.02 -18.39
C ALA A 421 -6.67 3.55 -18.28
N GLU A 422 -7.42 2.62 -18.88
CA GLU A 422 -7.08 1.18 -18.92
C GLU A 422 -5.92 0.87 -19.89
N ASP A 423 -5.85 1.59 -21.02
CA ASP A 423 -4.90 1.29 -22.10
C ASP A 423 -3.53 2.00 -21.95
N LEU A 424 -3.40 2.98 -21.05
CA LEU A 424 -2.18 3.77 -20.91
C LEU A 424 -1.10 3.03 -20.08
N PRO A 425 0.19 3.09 -20.49
CA PRO A 425 1.29 2.47 -19.75
C PRO A 425 1.67 3.23 -18.47
N TRP A 426 0.96 4.31 -18.15
CA TRP A 426 1.14 5.16 -16.98
C TRP A 426 -0.23 5.55 -16.39
N ARG A 427 -0.26 5.90 -15.11
CA ARG A 427 -1.50 6.13 -14.37
C ARG A 427 -2.18 7.43 -14.81
N LEU A 428 -3.42 7.33 -15.29
CA LEU A 428 -4.36 8.44 -15.49
C LEU A 428 -5.34 8.48 -14.30
N MET A 429 -5.35 9.56 -13.53
CA MET A 429 -6.27 9.71 -12.39
C MET A 429 -7.48 10.53 -12.80
N LEU A 430 -8.67 9.92 -12.75
CA LEU A 430 -9.93 10.57 -13.07
C LEU A 430 -10.63 11.07 -11.80
N LEU A 431 -10.73 12.38 -11.65
CA LEU A 431 -11.47 13.04 -10.59
C LEU A 431 -12.85 13.47 -11.12
N ASN A 432 -13.87 12.66 -10.86
CA ASN A 432 -15.27 12.94 -11.26
C ASN A 432 -15.87 14.07 -10.38
N THR A 433 -15.48 15.31 -10.68
CA THR A 433 -15.85 16.54 -9.96
C THR A 433 -16.94 17.34 -10.67
N GLY A 434 -17.31 16.98 -11.90
CA GLY A 434 -18.22 17.72 -12.76
C GLY A 434 -17.55 18.88 -13.50
N SER A 435 -18.12 19.29 -14.64
CA SER A 435 -17.58 20.33 -15.54
C SER A 435 -17.12 21.60 -14.79
N TYR A 436 -17.95 22.12 -13.87
CA TYR A 436 -17.68 23.39 -13.22
C TYR A 436 -16.44 23.32 -12.33
N ARG A 437 -16.37 22.31 -11.45
CA ARG A 437 -15.25 22.12 -10.52
C ARG A 437 -13.99 21.61 -11.23
N GLY A 438 -14.14 20.85 -12.32
CA GLY A 438 -13.03 20.44 -13.18
C GLY A 438 -12.28 21.64 -13.75
N ARG A 439 -12.99 22.67 -14.23
CA ARG A 439 -12.38 23.92 -14.71
C ARG A 439 -11.61 24.64 -13.61
N ILE A 440 -12.19 24.79 -12.43
CA ILE A 440 -11.52 25.40 -11.28
C ILE A 440 -10.25 24.63 -10.93
N TYR A 441 -10.29 23.29 -10.92
CA TYR A 441 -9.11 22.47 -10.64
C TYR A 441 -8.01 22.61 -11.68
N LEU A 442 -8.37 22.84 -12.95
CA LEU A 442 -7.39 23.15 -14.00
C LEU A 442 -6.79 24.55 -13.84
N GLU A 443 -7.61 25.56 -13.53
CA GLU A 443 -7.17 26.94 -13.30
C GLU A 443 -6.25 27.05 -12.07
N ASP A 444 -6.58 26.34 -10.99
CA ASP A 444 -5.78 26.25 -9.76
C ASP A 444 -4.52 25.38 -9.93
N GLY A 445 -4.39 24.67 -11.05
CA GLY A 445 -3.27 23.77 -11.34
C GLY A 445 -3.32 22.42 -10.62
N ILE A 446 -4.42 22.11 -9.93
CA ILE A 446 -4.66 20.80 -9.28
C ILE A 446 -4.74 19.67 -10.31
N ALA A 447 -5.44 19.93 -11.42
CA ALA A 447 -5.58 18.99 -12.52
C ALA A 447 -4.70 19.39 -13.71
N ASP A 448 -4.11 18.41 -14.38
CA ASP A 448 -3.40 18.62 -15.64
C ASP A 448 -4.36 18.92 -16.79
N LEU A 449 -5.54 18.29 -16.76
CA LEU A 449 -6.60 18.45 -17.75
C LEU A 449 -7.98 18.62 -17.08
N ALA A 450 -8.86 19.39 -17.70
CA ALA A 450 -10.29 19.41 -17.34
C ALA A 450 -11.13 18.69 -18.39
N ALA A 451 -11.98 17.76 -17.95
CA ALA A 451 -13.02 17.14 -18.78
C ALA A 451 -14.32 17.95 -18.63
N VAL A 452 -14.72 18.65 -19.67
CA VAL A 452 -15.85 19.59 -19.63
C VAL A 452 -16.85 19.21 -20.70
N SER A 453 -18.07 18.91 -20.28
CA SER A 453 -19.22 18.76 -21.17
C SER A 453 -19.86 20.12 -21.43
N SER A 454 -20.23 20.37 -22.67
CA SER A 454 -21.04 21.52 -23.08
C SER A 454 -22.22 21.04 -23.93
N PRO A 455 -23.31 20.60 -23.28
CA PRO A 455 -24.49 20.11 -23.98
C PRO A 455 -25.29 21.22 -24.69
N LEU A 456 -24.87 22.50 -24.58
CA LEU A 456 -25.57 23.70 -25.07
C LEU A 456 -24.75 24.55 -26.08
N GLU A 457 -23.84 23.92 -26.84
CA GLU A 457 -23.19 24.48 -28.06
C GLU A 457 -22.29 25.74 -27.92
N GLU A 458 -21.46 25.87 -26.87
CA GLU A 458 -20.27 26.73 -26.98
C GLU A 458 -18.99 26.02 -26.48
N ALA A 459 -17.95 26.01 -27.33
CA ALA A 459 -16.62 25.61 -26.90
C ALA A 459 -16.19 26.45 -25.70
N PRO A 460 -15.57 25.86 -24.66
CA PRO A 460 -15.13 26.61 -23.48
C PRO A 460 -14.21 27.78 -23.86
N LYS A 461 -14.68 29.02 -23.64
CA LYS A 461 -13.87 30.25 -23.82
C LYS A 461 -13.01 30.50 -22.57
N GLY A 462 -11.74 30.87 -22.77
CA GLY A 462 -10.81 31.18 -21.68
C GLY A 462 -9.33 31.01 -22.06
N GLU A 463 -8.44 31.06 -21.05
CA GLU A 463 -6.99 30.83 -21.23
C GLU A 463 -6.62 29.36 -21.45
N ALA A 464 -7.48 28.43 -21.01
CA ALA A 464 -7.31 27.00 -21.25
C ALA A 464 -7.59 26.66 -22.72
N LYS A 465 -6.76 25.79 -23.31
CA LYS A 465 -6.92 25.36 -24.70
C LYS A 465 -7.60 24.00 -24.77
N VAL A 466 -8.51 23.85 -25.73
CA VAL A 466 -9.04 22.53 -26.10
C VAL A 466 -7.90 21.73 -26.72
N VAL A 467 -7.55 20.60 -26.11
CA VAL A 467 -6.56 19.65 -26.65
C VAL A 467 -7.20 18.47 -27.37
N TRP A 468 -8.48 18.23 -27.09
CA TRP A 468 -9.31 17.23 -27.75
C TRP A 468 -10.78 17.53 -27.48
N SER A 469 -11.66 17.18 -28.42
CA SER A 469 -13.08 17.03 -28.15
C SER A 469 -13.57 15.67 -28.66
N GLY A 470 -14.75 15.26 -28.21
CA GLY A 470 -15.37 14.03 -28.64
C GLY A 470 -16.87 14.08 -28.43
N LYS A 471 -17.61 13.70 -29.47
CA LYS A 471 -19.07 13.62 -29.40
C LYS A 471 -19.50 12.34 -28.69
N ARG A 472 -20.54 12.44 -27.87
CA ARG A 472 -21.16 11.31 -27.18
C ARG A 472 -22.67 11.47 -27.16
N GLU A 473 -23.37 10.34 -27.26
CA GLU A 473 -24.82 10.29 -27.24
C GLU A 473 -25.31 10.15 -25.79
N LEU A 474 -26.02 11.17 -25.30
CA LEU A 474 -26.62 11.20 -23.97
C LEU A 474 -28.13 11.02 -24.07
N GLY A 475 -28.68 10.31 -23.10
CA GLY A 475 -30.10 10.00 -23.11
C GLY A 475 -30.61 9.39 -21.83
N LEU A 476 -31.92 9.16 -21.82
CA LEU A 476 -32.60 8.53 -20.71
C LEU A 476 -32.23 7.05 -20.64
N ILE A 477 -31.97 6.58 -19.43
CA ILE A 477 -31.65 5.19 -19.12
C ILE A 477 -32.78 4.64 -18.25
N TYR A 478 -33.39 3.54 -18.69
CA TYR A 478 -34.55 2.92 -18.03
C TYR A 478 -34.51 1.40 -18.14
N ARG A 479 -35.26 0.70 -17.28
CA ARG A 479 -35.08 -0.74 -17.07
C ARG A 479 -35.54 -1.62 -18.25
N ASP A 480 -36.70 -1.32 -18.81
CA ASP A 480 -37.32 -2.12 -19.85
C ASP A 480 -37.22 -1.41 -21.22
N PRO A 481 -36.36 -1.87 -22.15
CA PRO A 481 -36.23 -1.29 -23.49
C PRO A 481 -37.52 -1.32 -24.32
N SER A 482 -38.48 -2.17 -23.94
CA SER A 482 -39.72 -2.40 -24.68
C SER A 482 -40.93 -1.64 -24.12
N ALA A 483 -40.80 -1.05 -22.93
CA ALA A 483 -41.89 -0.30 -22.29
C ALA A 483 -41.68 1.22 -22.40
N PRO A 484 -42.73 2.00 -22.69
CA PRO A 484 -42.65 3.46 -22.65
C PRO A 484 -42.37 3.96 -21.23
N VAL A 485 -41.46 4.92 -21.11
CA VAL A 485 -41.14 5.59 -19.84
C VAL A 485 -42.29 6.53 -19.48
N ASP A 486 -43.15 6.14 -18.52
CA ASP A 486 -44.06 7.08 -17.86
C ASP A 486 -43.28 7.87 -16.79
N PRO A 487 -42.99 9.17 -17.00
CA PRO A 487 -42.03 9.90 -16.18
C PRO A 487 -42.63 10.41 -14.86
N ALA A 488 -43.96 10.48 -14.75
CA ALA A 488 -44.66 11.12 -13.62
C ALA A 488 -44.68 10.27 -12.32
N SER A 489 -44.22 9.01 -12.38
CA SER A 489 -44.30 8.03 -11.28
C SER A 489 -42.95 7.36 -10.94
N GLN A 490 -41.84 7.85 -11.46
CA GLN A 490 -40.54 7.16 -11.40
C GLN A 490 -39.65 7.65 -10.26
N ARG A 491 -38.90 6.71 -9.65
CA ARG A 491 -37.77 7.06 -8.78
C ARG A 491 -36.59 7.45 -9.67
N ILE A 492 -36.16 8.71 -9.61
CA ILE A 492 -35.14 9.24 -10.52
C ILE A 492 -33.78 9.28 -9.83
N VAL A 493 -32.72 8.83 -10.53
CA VAL A 493 -31.32 9.07 -10.10
C VAL A 493 -30.78 10.31 -10.81
N GLY A 494 -30.33 11.30 -10.03
CA GLY A 494 -29.84 12.58 -10.54
C GLY A 494 -28.32 12.69 -10.61
N TRP A 495 -27.84 13.87 -10.99
CA TRP A 495 -26.42 14.24 -11.03
C TRP A 495 -26.08 15.32 -10.00
N PRO A 496 -24.81 15.41 -9.53
CA PRO A 496 -24.37 16.46 -8.62
C PRO A 496 -24.48 17.84 -9.25
N ARG A 497 -24.58 18.87 -8.42
CA ARG A 497 -24.70 20.28 -8.84
C ARG A 497 -23.59 20.73 -9.80
N ASP A 498 -22.37 20.24 -9.60
CA ASP A 498 -21.20 20.67 -10.38
C ASP A 498 -21.12 20.01 -11.77
N SER A 499 -22.00 19.06 -12.08
CA SER A 499 -22.02 18.34 -13.36
C SER A 499 -22.99 18.95 -14.37
N ALA A 500 -22.53 19.17 -15.59
CA ALA A 500 -23.33 19.62 -16.73
C ALA A 500 -24.42 18.60 -17.12
N MET A 501 -24.25 17.33 -16.75
CA MET A 501 -25.27 16.30 -16.92
C MET A 501 -26.56 16.63 -16.17
N LYS A 502 -26.46 17.35 -15.06
CA LYS A 502 -27.62 17.76 -14.26
C LYS A 502 -28.53 18.67 -15.08
N GLU A 503 -27.97 19.71 -15.69
CA GLU A 503 -28.72 20.70 -16.48
C GLU A 503 -29.35 20.05 -17.71
N ALA A 504 -28.57 19.27 -18.46
CA ALA A 504 -29.07 18.51 -19.60
C ALA A 504 -30.22 17.56 -19.21
N PHE A 505 -30.12 16.91 -18.05
CA PHE A 505 -31.17 16.02 -17.58
C PHE A 505 -32.43 16.78 -17.12
N GLU A 506 -32.28 17.87 -16.37
CA GLU A 506 -33.40 18.71 -15.93
C GLU A 506 -34.16 19.31 -17.12
N GLN A 507 -33.44 19.72 -18.18
CA GLN A 507 -34.06 20.16 -19.43
C GLN A 507 -34.86 19.02 -20.09
N ALA A 508 -34.25 17.83 -20.22
CA ALA A 508 -34.92 16.65 -20.79
C ALA A 508 -36.20 16.29 -20.03
N LEU A 509 -36.15 16.32 -18.69
CA LEU A 509 -37.31 16.06 -17.84
C LEU A 509 -38.40 17.12 -18.02
N THR A 510 -38.02 18.39 -18.17
CA THR A 510 -38.95 19.50 -18.43
C THR A 510 -39.65 19.34 -19.78
N GLU A 511 -38.92 18.99 -20.84
CA GLU A 511 -39.48 18.71 -22.17
C GLU A 511 -40.44 17.52 -22.18
N MET A 512 -40.25 16.57 -21.25
CA MET A 512 -41.16 15.44 -21.01
C MET A 512 -42.37 15.81 -20.12
N GLY A 513 -42.48 17.06 -19.68
CA GLY A 513 -43.59 17.53 -18.83
C GLY A 513 -43.40 17.30 -17.33
N ILE A 514 -42.18 16.99 -16.87
CA ILE A 514 -41.88 16.86 -15.44
C ILE A 514 -41.26 18.16 -14.92
N GLY A 515 -42.04 18.97 -14.20
CA GLY A 515 -41.56 20.22 -13.61
C GLY A 515 -40.85 20.08 -12.26
N ALA A 516 -41.03 18.96 -11.54
CA ALA A 516 -40.50 18.76 -10.18
C ALA A 516 -40.08 17.30 -9.92
N PRO A 517 -38.94 16.84 -10.48
CA PRO A 517 -38.48 15.47 -10.30
C PRO A 517 -38.07 15.19 -8.85
N VAL A 518 -38.46 14.03 -8.31
CA VAL A 518 -38.01 13.56 -7.00
C VAL A 518 -36.81 12.64 -7.18
N TYR A 519 -35.63 13.14 -6.82
CA TYR A 519 -34.39 12.38 -6.89
C TYR A 519 -34.24 11.47 -5.67
N VAL A 520 -34.12 10.16 -5.89
CA VAL A 520 -33.89 9.19 -4.80
C VAL A 520 -32.44 9.11 -4.36
N ARG A 521 -31.51 9.46 -5.26
CA ARG A 521 -30.07 9.60 -5.00
C ARG A 521 -29.38 10.29 -6.18
N LEU A 522 -28.10 10.60 -5.99
CA LEU A 522 -27.21 11.10 -7.05
C LEU A 522 -26.22 10.02 -7.47
N ALA A 523 -25.82 10.02 -8.74
CA ALA A 523 -24.72 9.22 -9.27
C ALA A 523 -23.57 10.13 -9.71
N LYS A 524 -22.33 9.64 -9.70
CA LYS A 524 -21.14 10.40 -10.13
C LYS A 524 -20.51 9.87 -11.41
N THR A 525 -20.95 8.72 -11.89
CA THR A 525 -20.48 8.11 -13.14
C THR A 525 -21.68 7.55 -13.90
N HIS A 526 -21.55 7.46 -15.22
CA HIS A 526 -22.59 6.90 -16.09
C HIS A 526 -22.81 5.41 -15.77
N THR A 527 -21.75 4.66 -15.48
CA THR A 527 -21.79 3.26 -15.05
C THR A 527 -22.52 3.08 -13.72
N ALA A 528 -22.25 3.94 -12.72
CA ALA A 528 -22.97 3.91 -11.45
C ALA A 528 -24.44 4.25 -11.63
N MET A 529 -24.76 5.21 -12.50
CA MET A 529 -26.13 5.55 -12.83
C MET A 529 -26.88 4.37 -13.45
N ALA A 530 -26.32 3.74 -14.49
CA ALA A 530 -26.90 2.57 -15.13
C ALA A 530 -27.08 1.43 -14.11
N ALA A 531 -26.08 1.15 -13.27
CA ALA A 531 -26.18 0.12 -12.23
C ALA A 531 -27.32 0.37 -11.21
N ILE A 532 -27.60 1.63 -10.86
CA ILE A 532 -28.72 1.98 -9.97
C ILE A 532 -30.07 1.65 -10.61
N VAL A 533 -30.22 1.95 -11.91
CA VAL A 533 -31.45 1.63 -12.67
C VAL A 533 -31.60 0.12 -12.85
N ALA A 534 -30.52 -0.58 -13.22
CA ALA A 534 -30.49 -2.04 -13.37
C ALA A 534 -30.84 -2.77 -12.07
N SER A 535 -30.32 -2.30 -10.94
CA SER A 535 -30.59 -2.91 -9.62
C SER A 535 -31.99 -2.63 -9.07
N GLY A 536 -32.85 -1.92 -9.79
CA GLY A 536 -34.20 -1.63 -9.33
C GLY A 536 -34.30 -0.52 -8.27
N ARG A 537 -33.19 0.14 -7.95
CA ARG A 537 -33.12 1.21 -6.94
C ARG A 537 -33.61 2.56 -7.47
N ALA A 538 -33.52 2.75 -8.78
CA ALA A 538 -34.19 3.82 -9.53
C ALA A 538 -34.88 3.21 -10.75
N ASP A 539 -35.81 3.96 -11.32
CA ASP A 539 -36.58 3.56 -12.50
C ASP A 539 -36.10 4.33 -13.75
N LEU A 540 -35.59 5.56 -13.55
CA LEU A 540 -35.08 6.44 -14.60
C LEU A 540 -33.75 7.10 -14.21
N GLY A 541 -32.85 7.22 -15.18
CA GLY A 541 -31.63 8.03 -15.10
C GLY A 541 -31.30 8.70 -16.45
N PHE A 542 -30.16 9.37 -16.53
CA PHE A 542 -29.65 10.06 -17.73
C PHE A 542 -28.13 9.92 -17.88
N GLY A 543 -27.65 9.34 -18.97
CA GLY A 543 -26.20 9.17 -19.16
C GLY A 543 -25.81 8.72 -20.56
N GLU A 544 -24.56 8.30 -20.70
CA GLU A 544 -24.02 7.78 -21.97
C GLU A 544 -24.71 6.48 -22.39
N LYS A 545 -25.02 6.37 -23.68
CA LYS A 545 -25.60 5.16 -24.30
C LYS A 545 -24.82 3.90 -24.00
N GLU A 546 -23.50 4.01 -23.95
CA GLU A 546 -22.63 2.86 -23.71
C GLU A 546 -22.85 2.28 -22.31
N ALA A 547 -23.03 3.12 -21.29
CA ALA A 547 -23.31 2.66 -19.93
C ALA A 547 -24.65 1.91 -19.84
N ALA A 548 -25.69 2.39 -20.55
CA ALA A 548 -26.96 1.69 -20.66
C ALA A 548 -26.80 0.33 -21.36
N SER A 549 -26.04 0.29 -22.45
CA SER A 549 -25.78 -0.93 -23.23
C SER A 549 -25.04 -1.98 -22.42
N GLN A 550 -23.99 -1.60 -21.69
CA GLN A 550 -23.22 -2.49 -20.81
C GLN A 550 -24.08 -3.08 -19.68
N ALA A 551 -25.06 -2.31 -19.19
CA ALA A 551 -25.98 -2.76 -18.16
C ALA A 551 -27.23 -3.50 -18.69
N GLY A 552 -27.37 -3.64 -20.02
CA GLY A 552 -28.52 -4.29 -20.65
C GLY A 552 -29.84 -3.49 -20.50
N LEU A 553 -29.75 -2.16 -20.42
CA LEU A 553 -30.88 -1.27 -20.16
C LEU A 553 -31.44 -0.63 -21.44
N GLY A 554 -32.67 -0.15 -21.34
CA GLY A 554 -33.28 0.71 -22.35
C GLY A 554 -32.60 2.07 -22.40
N PHE A 555 -32.44 2.59 -23.61
CA PHE A 555 -31.85 3.90 -23.86
C PHE A 555 -32.73 4.70 -24.81
N LYS A 556 -33.04 5.95 -24.45
CA LYS A 556 -33.73 6.90 -25.33
C LYS A 556 -32.81 8.10 -25.54
N PRO A 557 -32.29 8.33 -26.76
CA PRO A 557 -31.45 9.49 -27.05
C PRO A 557 -32.19 10.78 -26.75
N VAL A 558 -31.47 11.75 -26.19
CA VAL A 558 -32.01 13.08 -25.87
C VAL A 558 -31.14 14.17 -26.49
N VAL A 559 -29.83 14.11 -26.26
CA VAL A 559 -28.90 15.15 -26.69
C VAL A 559 -27.58 14.54 -27.14
N GLU A 560 -27.00 15.09 -28.20
CA GLU A 560 -25.62 14.85 -28.58
C GLU A 560 -24.75 15.87 -27.84
N ASP A 561 -23.92 15.39 -26.91
CA ASP A 561 -23.01 16.23 -26.13
C ASP A 561 -21.61 16.16 -26.72
N GLU A 562 -20.88 17.26 -26.61
CA GLU A 562 -19.46 17.31 -26.92
C GLU A 562 -18.65 17.44 -25.63
N LEU A 563 -17.83 16.42 -25.36
CA LEU A 563 -16.90 16.39 -24.26
C LEU A 563 -15.57 17.01 -24.70
N TYR A 564 -15.16 18.08 -24.03
CA TYR A 564 -13.88 18.75 -24.26
C TYR A 564 -12.86 18.34 -23.21
N LEU A 565 -11.65 18.02 -23.64
CA LEU A 565 -10.48 18.00 -22.78
C LEU A 565 -9.74 19.33 -22.91
N LEU A 566 -9.66 20.06 -21.81
CA LEU A 566 -8.98 21.35 -21.73
C LEU A 566 -7.63 21.17 -21.04
N ALA A 567 -6.59 21.81 -21.58
CA ALA A 567 -5.28 21.91 -20.94
C ALA A 567 -4.97 23.37 -20.62
N GLY A 568 -4.42 23.62 -19.44
CA GLY A 568 -3.91 24.94 -19.07
C GLY A 568 -2.64 25.30 -19.87
N PRO A 569 -2.26 26.59 -19.94
CA PRO A 569 -1.08 27.05 -20.68
C PRO A 569 0.22 26.34 -20.30
N LYS A 570 0.38 26.01 -19.01
CA LYS A 570 1.55 25.27 -18.48
C LYS A 570 1.53 23.78 -18.85
N GLY A 571 0.35 23.20 -19.08
CA GLY A 571 0.16 21.77 -19.38
C GLY A 571 0.56 21.37 -20.81
N LEU A 572 0.47 22.29 -21.77
CA LEU A 572 0.76 22.00 -23.19
C LEU A 572 2.22 21.55 -23.46
N GLY A 573 3.14 21.90 -22.55
CA GLY A 573 4.54 21.45 -22.61
C GLY A 573 4.76 20.03 -22.07
N ASN A 574 3.82 19.49 -21.29
CA ASN A 574 3.96 18.22 -20.58
C ASN A 574 4.06 17.03 -21.56
N PRO A 575 5.15 16.24 -21.55
CA PRO A 575 5.32 15.09 -22.43
C PRO A 575 4.19 14.07 -22.32
N ARG A 576 3.54 13.93 -21.16
CA ARG A 576 2.39 13.01 -20.99
C ARG A 576 1.12 13.54 -21.63
N ILE A 577 0.85 14.84 -21.55
CA ILE A 577 -0.26 15.44 -22.29
C ILE A 577 -0.04 15.24 -23.79
N LYS A 578 1.19 15.45 -24.29
CA LYS A 578 1.52 15.18 -25.69
C LYS A 578 1.33 13.70 -26.07
N SER A 579 1.79 12.78 -25.19
CA SER A 579 1.58 11.35 -25.38
C SER A 579 0.10 10.96 -25.36
N LEU A 580 -0.70 11.57 -24.48
CA LEU A 580 -2.14 11.39 -24.43
C LEU A 580 -2.77 11.88 -25.73
N MET A 581 -2.44 13.09 -26.16
CA MET A 581 -2.92 13.66 -27.43
C MET A 581 -2.59 12.79 -28.64
N SER A 582 -1.44 12.09 -28.65
CA SER A 582 -1.11 11.14 -29.71
C SER A 582 -1.88 9.82 -29.64
N ALA A 583 -2.37 9.44 -28.45
CA ALA A 583 -3.18 8.24 -28.23
C ALA A 583 -4.68 8.50 -28.44
N LEU A 584 -5.11 9.76 -28.33
CA LEU A 584 -6.50 10.15 -28.61
C LEU A 584 -6.78 9.94 -30.11
N PRO A 585 -7.93 9.34 -30.47
CA PRO A 585 -8.30 9.15 -31.86
C PRO A 585 -8.36 10.52 -32.55
N LEU A 586 -7.70 10.64 -33.70
CA LEU A 586 -7.77 11.83 -34.55
C LEU A 586 -9.24 12.10 -34.88
N GLN A 587 -9.78 13.21 -34.39
CA GLN A 587 -11.07 13.67 -34.88
C GLN A 587 -10.91 14.07 -36.35
N THR A 588 -11.77 13.50 -37.18
CA THR A 588 -12.13 14.12 -38.45
C THR A 588 -12.96 15.35 -38.07
N ILE A 589 -12.38 16.54 -38.27
CA ILE A 589 -13.05 17.83 -38.11
C ILE A 589 -14.31 17.87 -38.97
#